data_AF-A0A7I8C329-F1
#
_entry.id   AF-A0A7I8C329-F1
#
_cell.length_a   1.000
_cell.length_b   1.000
_cell.length_c   1.000
_cell.angle_alpha   90.00
_cell.angle_beta   90.00
_cell.angle_gamma   90.00
#
_symmetry.space_group_name_H-M   'P 1'
#
loop_
_entity.id
_entity.type
_entity.pdbx_description
1 polymer ?
#
loop_
_entity_poly.entity_id
_entity_poly.type
_entity_poly.pdbx_seq_one_letter_code
_entity_poly.pdbx_strand_id
1 'polypeptide(L)'
;MSLTPILIAKLSRVDLDVARRALSTANSQDTLDESRPAEFSRGAGARAYGMALFISRRPVHFYAGMFGLILFPLYMLSRFVPALIEWGVQAYGR
;
A
#
# COMPACT_ATOMS: atom_id res chain seq x y z
N MET A 1 -14.83 1.66 -11.50
CA MET A 1 -14.37 1.24 -10.16
C MET A 1 -13.01 1.86 -9.88
N SER A 2 -12.79 2.47 -8.70
CA SER A 2 -11.48 3.00 -8.30
C SER A 2 -10.62 1.90 -7.66
N LEU A 3 -9.30 1.93 -7.89
CA LEU A 3 -8.32 1.00 -7.30
C LEU A 3 -8.03 1.31 -5.83
N THR A 4 -8.24 2.55 -5.41
CA THR A 4 -7.89 3.04 -4.06
C THR A 4 -8.55 2.25 -2.92
N PRO A 5 -9.89 1.99 -2.93
CA PRO A 5 -10.53 1.23 -1.86
C PRO A 5 -10.02 -0.22 -1.80
N ILE A 6 -9.65 -0.80 -2.94
CA ILE A 6 -9.11 -2.17 -3.02
C ILE A 6 -7.72 -2.21 -2.38
N LEU A 7 -6.86 -1.24 -2.69
CA LEU A 7 -5.53 -1.10 -2.08
C LEU A 7 -5.63 -0.92 -0.57
N ILE A 8 -6.52 -0.03 -0.11
CA ILE A 8 -6.76 0.19 1.32
C ILE A 8 -7.20 -1.11 1.98
N ALA A 9 -8.22 -1.80 1.42
CA ALA A 9 -8.72 -3.07 1.95
C ALA A 9 -7.60 -4.11 2.10
N LYS A 10 -6.80 -4.31 1.05
CA LYS A 10 -5.71 -5.29 1.04
C LYS A 10 -4.59 -4.94 2.02
N LEU A 11 -4.14 -3.69 2.04
CA LEU A 11 -2.98 -3.28 2.84
C LEU A 11 -3.33 -3.13 4.33
N SER A 12 -4.57 -2.75 4.65
CA SER A 12 -5.05 -2.68 6.04
C SER A 12 -5.67 -3.98 6.55
N ARG A 13 -5.83 -5.00 5.69
CA ARG A 13 -6.46 -6.30 5.99
C ARG A 13 -7.90 -6.16 6.50
N VAL A 14 -8.70 -5.35 5.80
CA VAL A 14 -10.14 -5.17 6.09
C VAL A 14 -10.97 -5.48 4.86
N ASP A 15 -12.28 -5.65 5.05
CA ASP A 15 -13.23 -5.82 3.96
C ASP A 15 -13.36 -4.56 3.09
N LEU A 16 -13.74 -4.76 1.82
CA LEU A 16 -13.87 -3.67 0.86
C LEU A 16 -14.90 -2.62 1.32
N ASP A 17 -15.96 -3.03 2.00
CA ASP A 17 -17.00 -2.12 2.50
C ASP A 17 -16.50 -1.27 3.66
N VAL A 18 -15.61 -1.81 4.51
CA VAL A 18 -14.94 -1.05 5.57
C VAL A 18 -13.98 -0.05 4.96
N ALA A 19 -13.20 -0.45 3.95
CA ALA A 19 -12.30 0.44 3.24
C ALA A 19 -13.02 1.57 2.50
N ARG A 20 -14.19 1.30 1.89
CA ARG A 20 -15.03 2.31 1.25
C ARG A 20 -15.59 3.31 2.25
N ARG A 21 -16.10 2.82 3.39
CA ARG A 21 -16.57 3.70 4.48
C ARG A 21 -15.44 4.56 5.01
N ALA A 22 -14.29 3.96 5.32
CA ALA A 22 -13.11 4.68 5.77
C ALA A 22 -12.67 5.78 4.78
N LEU A 23 -12.70 5.49 3.47
CA LEU A 23 -12.40 6.47 2.42
C LEU A 23 -13.45 7.57 2.31
N SER A 24 -14.73 7.23 2.43
CA SER A 24 -15.81 8.21 2.45
C SER A 24 -15.67 9.15 3.65
N THR A 25 -15.43 8.59 4.84
CA THR A 25 -15.28 9.37 6.08
C THR A 25 -14.03 10.24 6.05
N ALA A 26 -12.92 9.74 5.48
CA ALA A 26 -11.70 10.51 5.31
C ALA A 26 -11.88 11.68 4.31
N ASN A 27 -12.69 11.49 3.26
CA ASN A 27 -12.99 12.54 2.30
C ASN A 27 -13.97 13.59 2.82
N SER A 28 -14.87 13.22 3.73
CA SER A 28 -15.81 14.16 4.35
C SER A 28 -15.18 15.02 5.45
N GLN A 29 -13.97 14.68 5.90
CA GLN A 29 -13.26 15.45 6.91
C GLN A 29 -12.31 16.44 6.24
N ASP A 30 -12.58 17.73 6.44
CA ASP A 30 -11.77 18.81 5.88
C ASP A 30 -10.54 19.13 6.73
N THR A 31 -10.58 18.89 8.04
CA THR A 31 -9.48 19.13 8.98
C THR A 31 -8.84 17.84 9.49
N LEU A 32 -7.51 17.80 9.52
CA LEU A 32 -6.73 16.62 9.93
C LEU A 32 -6.67 16.41 11.45
N ASP A 33 -6.88 17.48 12.24
CA ASP A 33 -6.90 17.46 13.71
C ASP A 33 -8.27 17.13 14.30
N GLU A 34 -9.25 16.84 13.43
CA GLU A 34 -10.59 16.53 13.88
C GLU A 34 -10.63 15.15 14.54
N SER A 35 -11.44 15.04 15.60
CA SER A 35 -11.46 13.83 16.43
C SER A 35 -11.79 12.60 15.58
N ARG A 36 -10.90 11.60 15.65
CA ARG A 36 -11.00 10.38 14.84
C ARG A 36 -12.32 9.65 15.18
N PRO A 37 -13.10 9.21 14.20
CA PRO A 37 -14.34 8.47 14.46
C PRO A 37 -14.05 7.25 15.36
N ALA A 38 -14.89 7.03 16.38
CA ALA A 38 -14.68 5.96 17.35
C ALA A 38 -14.57 4.57 16.68
N GLU A 39 -15.28 4.37 15.58
CA GLU A 39 -15.24 3.16 14.73
C GLU A 39 -13.86 2.87 14.13
N PHE A 40 -13.01 3.89 13.95
CA PHE A 40 -11.65 3.76 13.40
C PHE A 40 -10.57 4.11 14.43
N SER A 41 -10.89 4.06 15.72
CA SER A 41 -9.94 4.41 16.78
C SER A 41 -8.88 3.34 17.03
N ARG A 42 -9.16 2.06 16.74
CA ARG A 42 -8.25 0.93 17.02
C ARG A 42 -8.25 -0.15 15.93
N GLY A 43 -7.19 -0.95 15.92
CA GLY A 43 -7.09 -2.17 15.10
C GLY A 43 -6.94 -1.93 13.60
N ALA A 44 -7.45 -2.86 12.79
CA ALA A 44 -7.35 -2.82 11.33
C ALA A 44 -8.17 -1.67 10.71
N GLY A 45 -9.30 -1.30 11.31
CA GLY A 45 -10.11 -0.15 10.89
C GLY A 45 -9.37 1.18 11.02
N ALA A 46 -8.59 1.35 12.10
CA ALA A 46 -7.75 2.54 12.27
C ALA A 46 -6.68 2.68 11.17
N ARG A 47 -6.09 1.55 10.75
CA ARG A 47 -5.12 1.51 9.65
C ARG A 47 -5.78 1.87 8.33
N ALA A 48 -6.95 1.28 8.04
CA ALA A 48 -7.71 1.55 6.82
C ALA A 48 -8.04 3.04 6.69
N TYR A 49 -8.52 3.64 7.76
CA TYR A 49 -8.87 5.05 7.78
C TYR A 49 -7.65 5.98 7.77
N GLY A 50 -6.56 5.67 8.49
CA GLY A 50 -5.32 6.44 8.38
C GLY A 50 -4.74 6.43 6.96
N MET A 51 -4.82 5.27 6.31
CA MET A 51 -4.38 5.10 4.93
C MET A 51 -5.27 5.84 3.94
N ALA A 52 -6.59 5.80 4.14
CA ALA A 52 -7.54 6.61 3.39
C ALA A 52 -7.23 8.12 3.50
N LEU A 53 -7.01 8.61 4.73
CA LEU A 53 -6.66 10.01 5.00
C LEU A 53 -5.38 10.43 4.25
N PHE A 54 -4.35 9.59 4.32
CA PHE A 54 -3.08 9.85 3.66
C PHE A 54 -3.20 9.86 2.13
N ILE A 55 -3.92 8.90 1.56
CA ILE A 55 -4.13 8.83 0.11
C ILE A 55 -4.96 10.02 -0.39
N SER A 56 -5.99 10.43 0.36
CA SER A 56 -6.83 11.57 -0.03
C SER A 56 -6.06 12.89 0.01
N ARG A 57 -5.13 13.08 0.94
CA ARG A 57 -4.39 14.34 1.10
C ARG A 57 -3.08 14.41 0.34
N ARG A 58 -2.37 13.29 0.21
CA ARG A 58 -1.06 13.22 -0.45
C ARG A 58 -0.98 12.01 -1.38
N PRO A 59 -1.85 11.93 -2.40
CA PRO A 59 -1.92 10.78 -3.29
C PRO A 59 -0.57 10.50 -3.97
N VAL A 60 0.12 11.56 -4.42
CA VAL A 60 1.42 11.43 -5.09
C VAL A 60 2.47 10.75 -4.20
N HIS A 61 2.54 11.11 -2.91
CA HIS A 61 3.51 10.53 -1.99
C HIS A 61 3.20 9.05 -1.72
N PHE A 62 1.91 8.71 -1.60
CA PHE A 62 1.48 7.33 -1.43
C PHE A 62 1.88 6.46 -2.63
N TYR A 63 1.52 6.88 -3.84
CA TYR A 63 1.82 6.11 -5.04
C TYR A 63 3.32 6.06 -5.35
N ALA A 64 4.07 7.14 -5.10
CA ALA A 64 5.52 7.15 -5.24
C ALA A 64 6.20 6.18 -4.26
N GLY A 65 5.76 6.16 -3.00
CA GLY A 65 6.25 5.19 -2.00
C GLY A 65 5.96 3.74 -2.40
N MET A 66 4.73 3.47 -2.88
CA MET A 66 4.35 2.15 -3.37
C MET A 66 5.16 1.74 -4.61
N PHE A 67 5.42 2.66 -5.53
CA PHE A 67 6.27 2.41 -6.69
C PHE A 67 7.70 2.08 -6.28
N GLY A 68 8.28 2.84 -5.34
CA GLY A 68 9.60 2.54 -4.78
C GLY A 68 9.68 1.15 -4.15
N LEU A 69 8.64 0.76 -3.40
CA LEU A 69 8.55 -0.57 -2.77
C LEU A 69 8.54 -1.72 -3.78
N ILE A 70 7.98 -1.52 -4.97
CA ILE A 70 7.95 -2.54 -6.04
C ILE A 70 9.22 -2.49 -6.89
N LEU A 71 9.68 -1.29 -7.23
CA LEU A 71 10.80 -1.11 -8.16
C LEU A 71 12.12 -1.52 -7.54
N PHE A 72 12.31 -1.27 -6.24
CA PHE A 72 13.53 -1.66 -5.54
C PHE A 72 13.82 -3.18 -5.58
N PRO A 73 12.90 -4.07 -5.17
CA PRO A 73 13.13 -5.51 -5.26
C PRO A 73 13.25 -5.97 -6.72
N LEU A 74 12.51 -5.36 -7.65
CA LEU A 74 12.61 -5.69 -9.07
C LEU A 74 13.99 -5.34 -9.65
N TYR A 75 14.54 -4.18 -9.26
CA TYR A 75 15.88 -3.75 -9.61
C TYR A 75 16.95 -4.68 -9.01
N MET A 76 16.78 -5.08 -7.74
CA MET A 76 17.69 -6.05 -7.12
C MET A 76 17.64 -7.37 -7.88
N LEU A 77 16.44 -7.86 -8.21
CA LEU A 77 16.27 -9.12 -8.94
C LEU A 77 16.92 -9.06 -10.33
N SER A 78 16.75 -7.97 -11.08
CA SER A 78 17.40 -7.80 -12.38
C SER A 78 18.93 -7.78 -12.27
N ARG A 79 19.48 -7.37 -11.12
CA ARG A 79 20.92 -7.40 -10.87
C ARG A 79 21.44 -8.77 -10.45
N PHE A 80 20.69 -9.49 -9.63
CA PHE A 80 21.13 -10.78 -9.07
C PHE A 80 20.84 -11.98 -9.99
N VAL A 81 19.74 -11.95 -10.74
CA VAL A 81 19.34 -13.06 -11.62
C VAL A 81 20.42 -13.43 -12.64
N PRO A 82 21.07 -12.49 -13.35
CA PRO A 82 22.13 -12.84 -14.30
C PRO A 82 23.32 -13.54 -13.62
N ALA A 83 23.76 -13.03 -12.48
CA ALA A 83 24.85 -13.63 -11.71
C ALA A 83 24.48 -15.04 -11.20
N LEU A 84 23.23 -15.25 -10.81
CA LEU A 84 22.73 -16.55 -10.37
C LEU A 84 22.64 -17.56 -11.54
N ILE A 85 22.22 -17.09 -12.71
CA ILE A 85 22.16 -17.90 -13.94
C ILE A 85 23.58 -18.32 -14.38
N GLU A 86 24.52 -17.37 -14.43
CA GLU A 86 25.92 -17.66 -14.78
C GLU A 86 26.52 -18.70 -13.82
N TRP A 87 26.33 -18.51 -12.52
CA TRP A 87 26.77 -19.47 -11.51
C TRP A 87 26.13 -20.86 -11.71
N GLY A 88 24.82 -20.93 -11.97
CA GLY A 88 24.11 -22.20 -12.20
C GLY A 88 24.61 -22.94 -13.45
N VAL A 89 24.86 -22.21 -14.55
CA VAL A 89 25.43 -22.78 -15.78
C VAL A 89 26.84 -23.32 -15.53
N GLN A 90 27.67 -22.62 -14.76
CA GLN A 90 29.01 -23.11 -14.41
C GLN A 90 28.99 -24.33 -13.48
N ALA A 91 28.06 -24.38 -12.52
CA ALA A 91 28.00 -25.42 -11.50
C ALA A 91 27.36 -26.72 -12.00
N TYR A 92 26.37 -26.64 -12.90
CA TYR A 92 25.57 -27.79 -13.34
C TYR A 92 25.68 -28.09 -14.85
N GLY A 93 26.42 -27.28 -15.63
CA GLY A 93 26.59 -27.45 -17.07
C GLY A 93 27.66 -28.47 -17.50
N ARG A 94 28.10 -29.37 -16.62
CA ARG A 94 28.96 -30.51 -16.94
C ARG A 94 28.22 -31.82 -16.82
#